data_AF-A0A8S3S6Y5-F1
#
_entry.id   AF-A0A8S3S6Y5-F1
#
_cell.length_a   1.000
_cell.length_b   1.000
_cell.length_c   1.000
_cell.angle_alpha   90.00
_cell.angle_beta   90.00
_cell.angle_gamma   90.00
#
_symmetry.space_group_name_H-M   'P 1'
#
loop_
_entity.id
_entity.type
_entity.pdbx_description
1 polymer ?
#
loop_
_entity_poly.entity_id
_entity_poly.type
_entity_poly.pdbx_seq_one_letter_code
_entity_poly.pdbx_strand_id
1 'polypeptide(L)'
;MSVELYFLPDDGRSPVESKLVLRAERNMKQTIEMPIKSRFEENVTTVLQSLSIVKLQNQSTINQKSFPLLFSAIFNISILSSAEDELGIKEYSSNTEWMITWERGTSSSWNMSINKSEKGVLAVASIACPVEVVDGYIRTMNFDSLPVGFYKTSHVFCFLPLPLETNLPVHINGYFAVTADRQRLFSDTTDDKSSFESIWNKELMQDAVCNAYVKFLEDLQNSKISPTEAYFERWPTEIIKNSKDNFGFFKEWYIITFVEVNVECLEQEVRDVFHLMNVFLHPDIAESNFCDVVLEACKKIHWQDILVKIPRSILRCFINAECESFISQKMISVYHLYKQVILPNFVDTIWDGKRDDVIIFALNSSDDDIFSLLNKYPCIPTEPHGKLKCPNEIVDRNGLVSCLFDIDDERFVFPSSALNTFDKLFQNKGTRSNNRHAYPSLSYR
;
A
#
# COMPACT_ATOMS: atom_id res chain seq x y z
N MET A 1 -6.86 6.82 31.85
CA MET A 1 -5.63 6.59 32.66
C MET A 1 -4.78 7.84 32.50
N SER A 2 -4.21 8.35 33.60
CA SER A 2 -3.34 9.52 33.58
C SER A 2 -1.94 9.16 34.07
N VAL A 3 -0.94 9.86 33.54
CA VAL A 3 0.43 9.89 34.04
C VAL A 3 0.72 11.33 34.44
N GLU A 4 1.24 11.52 35.64
CA GLU A 4 1.52 12.83 36.20
C GLU A 4 2.97 12.88 36.67
N LEU A 5 3.66 13.96 36.33
CA LEU A 5 5.00 14.28 36.77
C LEU A 5 4.90 15.44 37.74
N TYR A 6 5.45 15.24 38.93
CA TYR A 6 5.52 16.26 39.97
C TYR A 6 6.98 16.65 40.21
N PHE A 7 7.22 17.93 40.44
CA PHE A 7 8.49 18.48 40.88
C PHE A 7 8.39 18.87 42.35
N LEU A 8 9.31 18.34 43.16
CA LEU A 8 9.48 18.76 44.54
C LEU A 8 10.59 19.82 44.57
N PRO A 9 10.30 21.08 44.99
CA PRO A 9 11.31 22.11 45.16
C PRO A 9 12.42 21.71 46.12
N ASP A 10 13.61 22.29 45.98
CA ASP A 10 14.79 21.96 46.80
C ASP A 10 14.59 22.23 48.30
N ASP A 11 13.74 23.19 48.66
CA ASP A 11 13.35 23.50 50.03
C ASP A 11 12.18 22.64 50.54
N GLY A 12 11.57 21.85 49.65
CA GLY A 12 10.46 20.96 49.91
C GLY A 12 10.87 19.81 50.83
N ARG A 13 10.07 19.56 51.87
CA ARG A 13 10.33 18.52 52.88
C ARG A 13 9.36 17.34 52.79
N SER A 14 8.31 17.46 52.00
CA SER A 14 7.24 16.46 51.90
C SER A 14 6.75 16.29 50.46
N PRO A 15 6.42 15.07 50.00
CA PRO A 15 5.83 14.85 48.68
C PRO A 15 4.53 15.64 48.42
N VAL A 16 3.82 16.06 49.47
CA VAL A 16 2.59 16.87 49.35
C VAL A 16 2.87 18.30 48.85
N GLU A 17 4.12 18.77 49.00
CA GLU A 17 4.59 20.07 48.52
C GLU A 17 5.02 20.01 47.04
N SER A 18 4.98 18.84 46.42
CA SER A 18 5.33 18.68 45.01
C SER A 18 4.28 19.36 44.12
N LYS A 19 4.76 20.08 43.11
CA LYS A 19 3.92 20.77 42.13
C LYS A 19 3.78 19.93 40.88
N LEU A 20 2.58 19.92 40.28
CA LEU A 20 2.36 19.26 39.00
C LEU A 20 3.09 20.03 37.89
N VAL A 21 3.88 19.33 37.10
CA VAL A 21 4.71 19.89 36.03
C VAL A 21 4.25 19.40 34.66
N LEU A 22 3.81 18.14 34.60
CA LEU A 22 3.28 17.53 33.40
C LEU A 22 2.16 16.56 33.77
N ARG A 23 1.07 16.59 33.01
CA ARG A 23 0.03 15.57 33.05
C ARG A 23 -0.26 15.11 31.63
N ALA A 24 -0.22 13.81 31.40
CA ALA A 24 -0.70 13.17 30.19
C ALA A 24 -1.91 12.30 30.52
N GLU A 25 -3.04 12.51 29.85
CA GLU A 25 -4.23 11.69 30.03
C GLU A 25 -4.59 10.97 28.74
N ARG A 26 -4.97 9.70 28.87
CA ARG A 26 -5.50 8.89 27.77
C ARG A 26 -6.92 8.47 28.06
N ASN A 27 -7.81 8.79 27.13
CA ASN A 27 -9.23 8.44 27.15
C ASN A 27 -9.61 7.73 25.86
N MET A 28 -10.27 6.57 25.95
CA MET A 28 -10.78 5.87 24.77
C MET A 28 -12.06 6.56 24.29
N LYS A 29 -12.09 7.00 23.03
CA LYS A 29 -13.25 7.66 22.43
C LYS A 29 -14.17 6.67 21.73
N GLN A 30 -13.58 5.77 20.96
CA GLN A 30 -14.32 4.87 20.08
C GLN A 30 -13.57 3.55 19.92
N THR A 31 -14.32 2.45 19.94
CA THR A 31 -13.84 1.14 19.48
C THR A 31 -14.13 1.01 18.00
N ILE A 32 -13.18 0.46 17.24
CA ILE A 32 -13.40 0.10 15.84
C ILE A 32 -13.80 -1.38 15.85
N GLU A 33 -15.11 -1.62 15.84
CA GLU A 33 -15.67 -2.98 15.75
C GLU A 33 -15.76 -3.40 14.28
N MET A 34 -15.19 -4.56 13.95
CA MET A 34 -15.33 -5.17 12.63
C MET A 34 -16.23 -6.41 12.70
N PRO A 35 -17.11 -6.62 11.71
CA PRO A 35 -17.75 -7.90 11.53
C PRO A 35 -16.66 -8.94 11.28
N ILE A 36 -16.71 -10.05 12.02
CA ILE A 36 -15.78 -11.18 11.88
C ILE A 36 -15.96 -11.76 10.48
N LYS A 37 -15.26 -11.25 9.48
CA LYS A 37 -15.07 -11.96 8.21
C LYS A 37 -13.99 -13.01 8.44
N SER A 38 -14.43 -14.19 8.89
CA SER A 38 -13.90 -15.53 8.59
C SER A 38 -12.38 -15.77 8.48
N ARG A 39 -11.49 -14.97 9.09
CA ARG A 39 -10.05 -15.27 9.06
C ARG A 39 -9.68 -16.45 9.97
N PHE A 40 -10.54 -16.77 10.96
CA PHE A 40 -10.36 -17.87 11.91
C PHE A 40 -11.70 -18.45 12.37
N GLU A 41 -12.46 -19.10 11.48
CA GLU A 41 -13.47 -20.07 11.93
C GLU A 41 -12.75 -21.35 12.38
N GLU A 42 -12.17 -21.28 13.58
CA GLU A 42 -11.99 -22.37 14.55
C GLU A 42 -11.10 -21.83 15.67
N ASN A 43 -11.71 -21.56 16.84
CA ASN A 43 -11.07 -21.11 18.09
C ASN A 43 -10.42 -19.71 18.06
N VAL A 44 -11.26 -18.66 17.98
CA VAL A 44 -10.81 -17.26 18.15
C VAL A 44 -10.51 -16.98 19.64
N THR A 45 -9.26 -17.16 20.04
CA THR A 45 -8.75 -16.71 21.34
C THR A 45 -8.36 -15.23 21.25
N THR A 46 -9.03 -14.34 22.00
CA THR A 46 -8.70 -12.90 22.05
C THR A 46 -7.25 -12.66 22.44
N VAL A 47 -6.62 -11.53 22.07
CA VAL A 47 -5.25 -11.18 22.55
C VAL A 47 -5.13 -11.34 24.07
N LEU A 48 -6.12 -10.89 24.85
CA LEU A 48 -6.13 -11.06 26.31
C LEU A 48 -6.22 -12.53 26.73
N GLN A 49 -6.99 -13.36 26.02
CA GLN A 49 -7.03 -14.80 26.25
C GLN A 49 -5.73 -15.48 25.81
N SER A 50 -5.11 -15.06 24.72
CA SER A 50 -3.78 -15.49 24.28
C SER A 50 -2.72 -15.21 25.35
N LEU A 51 -2.71 -13.97 25.86
CA LEU A 51 -1.86 -13.51 26.96
C LEU A 51 -2.13 -14.32 28.23
N SER A 52 -3.40 -14.64 28.48
CA SER A 52 -3.78 -15.50 29.60
C SER A 52 -3.27 -16.92 29.41
N ILE A 53 -3.38 -17.54 28.23
CA ILE A 53 -2.88 -18.89 27.94
C ILE A 53 -1.36 -18.94 28.16
N VAL A 54 -0.62 -17.97 27.63
CA VAL A 54 0.85 -17.91 27.81
C VAL A 54 1.23 -17.69 29.28
N LYS A 55 0.48 -16.88 30.04
CA LYS A 55 0.73 -16.67 31.48
C LYS A 55 0.26 -17.82 32.39
N LEU A 56 -0.78 -18.56 31.99
CA LEU A 56 -1.49 -19.55 32.82
C LEU A 56 -1.04 -20.99 32.60
N GLN A 57 -0.09 -21.27 31.71
CA GLN A 57 0.57 -22.57 31.69
C GLN A 57 1.26 -22.92 33.04
N ASN A 58 1.35 -21.97 33.98
CA ASN A 58 1.76 -22.21 35.36
C ASN A 58 0.62 -22.26 36.40
N GLN A 59 -0.63 -21.90 36.09
CA GLN A 59 -1.74 -21.97 37.05
C GLN A 59 -3.08 -22.32 36.38
N SER A 60 -3.69 -23.40 36.87
CA SER A 60 -4.90 -24.06 36.43
C SER A 60 -6.12 -23.16 36.15
N THR A 61 -6.78 -23.44 35.02
CA THR A 61 -8.20 -23.18 34.66
C THR A 61 -8.73 -21.76 34.84
N ILE A 62 -8.89 -21.04 33.73
CA ILE A 62 -9.80 -19.88 33.66
C ILE A 62 -11.10 -20.28 32.95
N ASN A 63 -12.22 -19.98 33.61
CA ASN A 63 -13.56 -20.04 33.06
C ASN A 63 -13.66 -19.23 31.76
N GLN A 64 -14.07 -19.91 30.69
CA GLN A 64 -14.33 -19.38 29.35
C GLN A 64 -15.46 -18.33 29.38
N LYS A 65 -15.13 -17.06 29.62
CA LYS A 65 -15.96 -15.95 29.14
C LYS A 65 -15.30 -15.38 27.88
N SER A 66 -16.06 -15.36 26.78
CA SER A 66 -15.68 -14.69 25.55
C SER A 66 -15.59 -13.19 25.82
N PHE A 67 -14.40 -12.62 25.68
CA PHE A 67 -14.23 -11.17 25.64
C PHE A 67 -14.46 -10.70 24.20
N PRO A 68 -15.08 -9.55 23.97
CA PRO A 68 -15.14 -8.97 22.63
C PRO A 68 -13.70 -8.70 22.14
N LEU A 69 -13.41 -9.09 20.90
CA LEU A 69 -12.12 -8.84 20.26
C LEU A 69 -11.98 -7.35 19.94
N LEU A 70 -11.41 -6.58 20.86
CA LEU A 70 -10.91 -5.24 20.51
C LEU A 70 -9.58 -5.40 19.78
N PHE A 71 -9.60 -5.13 18.47
CA PHE A 71 -8.41 -5.07 17.63
C PHE A 71 -7.89 -3.64 17.49
N SER A 72 -8.80 -2.67 17.36
CA SER A 72 -8.44 -1.25 17.22
C SER A 72 -9.36 -0.33 18.01
N ALA A 73 -8.80 0.77 18.49
CA ALA A 73 -9.58 1.83 19.12
C ALA A 73 -8.92 3.20 18.92
N ILE A 74 -9.77 4.24 18.92
CA ILE A 74 -9.34 5.62 18.88
C ILE A 74 -9.23 6.14 20.31
N PHE A 75 -8.04 6.65 20.64
CA PHE A 75 -7.74 7.27 21.92
C PHE A 75 -7.51 8.75 21.73
N ASN A 76 -8.06 9.53 22.63
CA ASN A 76 -7.68 10.92 22.81
C ASN A 76 -6.56 10.97 23.84
N ILE A 77 -5.46 11.62 23.47
CA ILE A 77 -4.31 11.85 24.34
C ILE A 77 -4.15 13.35 24.51
N SER A 78 -4.37 13.82 25.73
CA SER A 78 -4.14 15.20 26.13
C SER A 78 -2.86 15.31 26.95
N ILE A 79 -2.10 16.38 26.72
CA ILE A 79 -0.90 16.73 27.47
C ILE A 79 -1.09 18.14 28.00
N LEU A 80 -0.88 18.30 29.29
CA LEU A 80 -0.80 19.58 29.98
C LEU A 80 0.61 19.69 30.55
N SER A 81 1.29 20.80 30.29
CA SER A 81 2.51 21.17 30.99
C SER A 81 2.31 22.50 31.69
N SER A 82 2.59 22.52 33.00
CA SER A 82 2.49 23.67 33.91
C SER A 82 3.84 23.96 34.57
N ALA A 83 4.91 23.77 33.79
CA ALA A 83 6.30 23.71 34.24
C ALA A 83 7.05 25.04 34.12
N GLU A 84 6.34 26.16 33.94
CA GLU A 84 6.95 27.44 33.58
C GLU A 84 7.76 28.02 34.74
N ASP A 85 7.19 27.99 35.95
CA ASP A 85 7.83 28.53 37.15
C ASP A 85 9.04 27.69 37.59
N GLU A 86 9.00 26.37 37.39
CA GLU A 86 10.02 25.44 37.90
C GLU A 86 11.10 25.08 36.87
N LEU A 87 10.72 24.88 35.60
CA LEU A 87 11.62 24.40 34.54
C LEU A 87 11.81 25.40 33.41
N GLY A 88 11.17 26.58 33.47
CA GLY A 88 11.19 27.57 32.38
C GLY A 88 10.52 27.07 31.10
N ILE A 89 9.70 26.01 31.19
CA ILE A 89 8.97 25.45 30.06
C ILE A 89 7.62 26.15 30.02
N LYS A 90 7.41 26.98 28.99
CA LYS A 90 6.16 27.73 28.79
C LYS A 90 4.94 26.82 28.93
N GLU A 91 3.91 27.28 29.65
CA GLU A 91 2.68 26.52 29.81
C GLU A 91 2.04 26.20 28.45
N TYR A 92 1.64 24.94 28.27
CA TYR A 92 0.94 24.51 27.07
C TYR A 92 -0.06 23.40 27.36
N SER A 93 -1.12 23.36 26.55
CA SER A 93 -2.05 22.26 26.48
C SER A 93 -2.18 21.80 25.03
N SER A 94 -2.04 20.49 24.84
CA SER A 94 -2.07 19.85 23.53
C SER A 94 -2.99 18.65 23.57
N ASN A 95 -3.66 18.37 22.46
CA ASN A 95 -4.54 17.21 22.34
C ASN A 95 -4.40 16.59 20.95
N THR A 96 -4.39 15.26 20.88
CA THR A 96 -4.33 14.51 19.63
C THR A 96 -5.17 13.24 19.73
N GLU A 97 -5.69 12.78 18.59
CA GLU A 97 -6.34 11.48 18.51
C GLU A 97 -5.40 10.46 17.88
N TRP A 98 -5.45 9.23 18.37
CA TRP A 98 -4.59 8.14 17.97
C TRP A 98 -5.43 6.91 17.73
N MET A 99 -5.32 6.36 16.52
CA MET A 99 -5.79 5.01 16.24
C MET A 99 -4.70 4.05 16.69
N ILE A 100 -5.02 3.19 17.65
CA ILE A 100 -4.13 2.15 18.14
C ILE A 100 -4.73 0.79 17.78
N THR A 101 -3.94 -0.01 17.07
CA THR A 101 -4.29 -1.35 16.61
C THR A 101 -3.38 -2.37 17.28
N TRP A 102 -3.94 -3.43 17.83
CA TRP A 102 -3.22 -4.53 18.47
C TRP A 102 -3.49 -5.84 17.72
N GLU A 103 -2.43 -6.60 17.51
CA GLU A 103 -2.55 -7.96 16.97
C GLU A 103 -1.56 -8.91 17.62
N ARG A 104 -1.88 -10.20 17.49
CA ARG A 104 -0.99 -11.28 17.89
C ARG A 104 -0.26 -11.87 16.69
N GLY A 105 0.86 -12.51 16.98
CA GLY A 105 1.44 -13.48 16.06
C GLY A 105 0.52 -14.67 15.84
N THR A 106 0.56 -15.22 14.64
CA THR A 106 -0.22 -16.40 14.23
C THR A 106 0.67 -17.57 13.82
N SER A 107 1.96 -17.33 13.64
CA SER A 107 2.90 -18.27 13.05
C SER A 107 4.15 -18.45 13.91
N SER A 108 5.30 -17.95 13.47
CA SER A 108 6.60 -18.18 14.08
C SER A 108 6.73 -17.54 15.46
N SER A 109 6.34 -16.27 15.62
CA SER A 109 6.40 -15.59 16.92
C SER A 109 5.44 -16.22 17.93
N TRP A 110 4.26 -16.66 17.47
CA TRP A 110 3.30 -17.40 18.29
C TRP A 110 3.90 -18.71 18.81
N ASN A 111 4.44 -19.53 17.90
CA ASN A 111 5.08 -20.80 18.24
C ASN A 111 6.27 -20.60 19.19
N MET A 112 7.09 -19.57 18.99
CA MET A 112 8.18 -19.24 19.91
C MET A 112 7.67 -18.84 21.29
N SER A 113 6.62 -18.03 21.38
CA SER A 113 6.07 -17.60 22.68
C SER A 113 5.51 -18.75 23.52
N ILE A 114 4.97 -19.79 22.86
CA ILE A 114 4.49 -21.01 23.53
C ILE A 114 5.66 -21.92 23.91
N ASN A 115 6.57 -22.21 22.97
CA ASN A 115 7.64 -23.18 23.16
C ASN A 115 8.78 -22.68 24.04
N LYS A 116 8.86 -21.37 24.27
CA LYS A 116 9.86 -20.68 25.10
C LYS A 116 9.18 -19.85 26.18
N SER A 117 8.09 -20.36 26.76
CA SER A 117 7.30 -19.65 27.77
C SER A 117 8.12 -19.28 29.01
N GLU A 118 9.21 -20.00 29.30
CA GLU A 118 10.16 -19.68 30.37
C GLU A 118 10.86 -18.32 30.17
N LYS A 119 10.90 -17.81 28.93
CA LYS A 119 11.43 -16.48 28.61
C LYS A 119 10.43 -15.35 28.87
N GLY A 120 9.15 -15.69 29.12
CA GLY A 120 8.10 -14.71 29.43
C GLY A 120 7.77 -13.75 28.28
N VAL A 121 8.12 -14.10 27.04
CA VAL A 121 7.88 -13.28 25.86
C VAL A 121 6.44 -13.42 25.37
N LEU A 122 5.90 -12.36 24.76
CA LEU A 122 4.54 -12.31 24.26
C LEU A 122 4.54 -11.96 22.78
N ALA A 123 3.91 -12.81 21.96
CA ALA A 123 3.73 -12.59 20.53
C ALA A 123 2.59 -11.60 20.26
N VAL A 124 2.71 -10.38 20.81
CA VAL A 124 1.73 -9.31 20.65
C VAL A 124 2.47 -8.04 20.25
N ALA A 125 1.92 -7.35 19.27
CA ALA A 125 2.40 -6.06 18.81
C ALA A 125 1.25 -5.08 18.66
N SER A 126 1.59 -3.80 18.56
CA SER A 126 0.64 -2.75 18.27
C SER A 126 1.20 -1.64 17.43
N ILE A 127 0.33 -1.05 16.64
CA ILE A 127 0.61 0.09 15.76
C ILE A 127 -0.18 1.27 16.29
N ALA A 128 0.44 2.45 16.33
CA ALA A 128 -0.27 3.69 16.66
C ALA A 128 -0.03 4.74 15.58
N CYS A 129 -1.12 5.27 15.02
CA CYS A 129 -1.11 6.34 14.03
C CYS A 129 -1.92 7.52 14.55
N PRO A 130 -1.39 8.76 14.47
CA PRO A 130 -2.19 9.92 14.79
C PRO A 130 -3.28 10.10 13.73
N VAL A 131 -4.49 10.40 14.18
CA VAL A 131 -5.66 10.56 13.32
C VAL A 131 -6.46 11.80 13.70
N GLU A 132 -7.33 12.22 12.79
CA GLU A 132 -8.32 13.26 12.97
C GLU A 132 -9.67 12.73 12.46
N VAL A 133 -10.72 12.84 13.28
CA VAL A 133 -12.08 12.49 12.84
C VAL A 133 -12.78 13.74 12.29
N VAL A 134 -13.01 13.78 10.98
CA VAL A 134 -13.68 14.89 10.28
C VAL A 134 -14.95 14.36 9.63
N ASP A 135 -16.13 14.89 9.98
CA ASP A 135 -17.43 14.49 9.43
C ASP A 135 -17.73 12.98 9.49
N GLY A 136 -17.18 12.29 10.49
CA GLY A 136 -17.30 10.83 10.65
C GLY A 136 -16.33 10.01 9.81
N TYR A 137 -15.40 10.66 9.11
CA TYR A 137 -14.29 10.05 8.38
C TYR A 137 -13.02 10.11 9.23
N ILE A 138 -12.24 9.03 9.26
CA ILE A 138 -10.92 9.02 9.91
C ILE A 138 -9.88 9.46 8.89
N ARG A 139 -9.13 10.52 9.21
CA ARG A 139 -7.98 10.97 8.41
C ARG A 139 -6.71 10.72 9.21
N THR A 140 -5.68 10.19 8.56
CA THR A 140 -4.37 10.03 9.19
C THR A 140 -3.59 11.34 9.15
N MET A 141 -2.80 11.59 10.20
CA MET A 141 -1.94 12.77 10.31
C MET A 141 -0.47 12.39 10.18
N ASN A 142 0.37 13.36 9.81
CA ASN A 142 1.81 13.20 9.83
C ASN A 142 2.38 13.58 11.20
N PHE A 143 3.53 13.02 11.56
CA PHE A 143 4.15 13.30 12.87
C PHE A 143 4.66 14.74 12.99
N ASP A 144 5.15 15.31 11.90
CA ASP A 144 5.65 16.68 11.85
C ASP A 144 4.58 17.72 12.18
N SER A 145 3.31 17.44 11.84
CA SER A 145 2.16 18.30 12.13
C SER A 145 1.63 18.19 13.56
N LEU A 146 2.12 17.26 14.40
CA LEU A 146 1.60 17.09 15.76
C LEU A 146 1.91 18.29 16.67
N PRO A 147 1.07 18.63 17.66
CA PRO A 147 1.34 19.74 18.57
C PRO A 147 2.52 19.44 19.52
N VAL A 148 2.95 20.47 20.26
CA VAL A 148 4.00 20.36 21.28
C VAL A 148 3.62 19.27 22.31
N GLY A 149 4.62 18.50 22.77
CA GLY A 149 4.43 17.39 23.71
C GLY A 149 4.34 16.01 23.04
N PHE A 150 4.23 15.94 21.71
CA PHE A 150 4.26 14.68 20.96
C PHE A 150 5.52 14.56 20.10
N TYR A 151 5.92 13.32 19.82
CA TYR A 151 7.06 13.05 18.93
C TYR A 151 6.77 13.56 17.51
N LYS A 152 7.78 14.19 16.90
CA LYS A 152 7.73 14.69 15.52
C LYS A 152 8.13 13.66 14.47
N THR A 153 8.52 12.48 14.94
CA THR A 153 8.96 11.33 14.15
C THR A 153 8.37 10.07 14.76
N SER A 154 8.19 9.04 13.93
CA SER A 154 7.78 7.73 14.40
C SER A 154 8.90 7.04 15.17
N HIS A 155 8.53 6.08 16.01
CA HIS A 155 9.39 5.48 17.01
C HIS A 155 8.99 4.04 17.29
N VAL A 156 9.96 3.24 17.73
CA VAL A 156 9.73 1.90 18.30
C VAL A 156 9.64 1.98 19.83
N PHE A 157 8.68 1.28 20.40
CA PHE A 157 8.48 1.14 21.83
C PHE A 157 8.59 -0.33 22.22
N CYS A 158 9.08 -0.55 23.43
CA CYS A 158 8.99 -1.85 24.11
C CYS A 158 8.58 -1.57 25.54
N PHE A 159 7.26 -1.42 25.76
CA PHE A 159 6.60 -0.94 26.98
C PHE A 159 6.92 0.50 27.39
N LEU A 160 8.19 0.88 27.32
CA LEU A 160 8.70 2.22 27.51
C LEU A 160 9.24 2.76 26.18
N PRO A 161 9.30 4.09 26.01
CA PRO A 161 9.94 4.70 24.86
C PRO A 161 11.38 4.20 24.69
N LEU A 162 11.75 3.90 23.45
CA LEU A 162 13.13 3.70 23.04
C LEU A 162 13.58 4.90 22.22
N PRO A 163 14.86 5.30 22.25
CA PRO A 163 15.42 6.36 21.41
C PRO A 163 15.65 5.87 19.97
N LEU A 164 14.66 5.16 19.42
CA LEU A 164 14.70 4.51 18.12
C LEU A 164 13.66 5.16 17.22
N GLU A 165 14.09 6.14 16.43
CA GLU A 165 13.27 6.72 15.37
C GLU A 165 13.09 5.75 14.20
N THR A 166 11.93 5.79 13.57
CA THR A 166 11.65 5.05 12.34
C THR A 166 11.35 6.00 11.18
N ASN A 167 11.34 5.45 9.96
CA ASN A 167 10.82 6.10 8.75
C ASN A 167 9.38 5.65 8.45
N LEU A 168 8.77 4.90 9.36
CA LEU A 168 7.40 4.44 9.20
C LEU A 168 6.40 5.57 9.47
N PRO A 169 5.22 5.54 8.85
CA PRO A 169 4.16 6.50 9.11
C PRO A 169 3.36 6.20 10.39
N VAL A 170 3.89 5.33 11.26
CA VAL A 170 3.25 4.87 12.50
C VAL A 170 4.29 4.58 13.59
N HIS A 171 3.89 4.65 14.86
CA HIS A 171 4.64 4.07 15.97
C HIS A 171 4.44 2.55 16.01
N ILE A 172 5.47 1.81 16.39
CA ILE A 172 5.42 0.37 16.64
C ILE A 172 5.67 0.11 18.11
N ASN A 173 4.91 -0.79 18.72
CA ASN A 173 5.20 -1.33 20.05
C ASN A 173 5.11 -2.85 20.03
N GLY A 174 5.99 -3.52 20.78
CA GLY A 174 6.01 -4.97 20.89
C GLY A 174 6.93 -5.44 22.02
N TYR A 175 6.89 -6.74 22.32
CA TYR A 175 7.75 -7.37 23.33
C TYR A 175 9.20 -7.55 22.81
N PHE A 176 9.85 -6.49 22.33
CA PHE A 176 11.18 -6.61 21.73
C PHE A 176 12.26 -6.91 22.78
N ALA A 177 13.21 -7.76 22.43
CA ALA A 177 14.48 -7.84 23.12
C ALA A 177 15.29 -6.57 22.82
N VAL A 178 15.81 -5.94 23.86
CA VAL A 178 16.60 -4.69 23.75
C VAL A 178 17.97 -4.87 24.36
N THR A 179 18.91 -4.06 23.89
CA THR A 179 20.25 -3.93 24.46
C THR A 179 20.18 -3.49 25.93
N ALA A 180 21.25 -3.76 26.71
CA ALA A 180 21.28 -3.47 28.14
C ALA A 180 21.10 -1.98 28.48
N ASP A 181 21.62 -1.09 27.62
CA ASP A 181 21.44 0.37 27.70
C ASP A 181 20.10 0.85 27.13
N ARG A 182 19.29 -0.07 26.59
CA ARG A 182 17.99 0.15 25.94
C ARG A 182 18.02 1.19 24.83
N GLN A 183 19.18 1.37 24.19
CA GLN A 183 19.34 2.32 23.09
C GLN A 183 18.92 1.69 21.75
N ARG A 184 19.01 0.37 21.64
CA ARG A 184 18.75 -0.39 20.40
C ARG A 184 17.97 -1.67 20.66
N LEU A 185 17.27 -2.15 19.63
CA LEU A 185 16.80 -3.53 19.60
C LEU A 185 18.01 -4.47 19.59
N PHE A 186 17.87 -5.62 20.24
CA PHE A 186 18.90 -6.64 20.23
C PHE A 186 19.03 -7.24 18.82
N SER A 187 20.25 -7.32 18.32
CA SER A 187 20.62 -8.01 17.09
C SER A 187 21.99 -8.67 17.27
N ASP A 188 22.19 -9.82 16.65
CA ASP A 188 23.50 -10.47 16.63
C ASP A 188 24.48 -9.68 15.74
N THR A 189 25.77 -9.73 16.05
CA THR A 189 26.82 -9.25 15.14
C THR A 189 27.19 -10.32 14.10
N THR A 190 27.97 -9.96 13.08
CA THR A 190 28.33 -10.88 11.98
C THR A 190 29.09 -12.14 12.44
N ASP A 191 29.73 -12.08 13.60
CA ASP A 191 30.55 -13.17 14.15
C ASP A 191 29.80 -13.98 15.22
N ASP A 192 28.58 -13.56 15.59
CA ASP A 192 27.79 -14.20 16.63
C ASP A 192 26.97 -15.38 16.09
N LYS A 193 26.83 -16.42 16.91
CA LYS A 193 25.78 -17.43 16.67
C LYS A 193 24.43 -16.83 16.99
N SER A 194 23.42 -17.14 16.18
CA SER A 194 22.10 -16.56 16.33
C SER A 194 21.51 -16.80 17.72
N SER A 195 21.29 -15.71 18.46
CA SER A 195 20.74 -15.72 19.82
C SER A 195 19.22 -15.85 19.81
N PHE A 196 18.64 -16.22 20.95
CA PHE A 196 17.18 -16.25 21.09
C PHE A 196 16.59 -14.86 20.89
N GLU A 197 17.23 -13.83 21.45
CA GLU A 197 16.80 -12.43 21.44
C GLU A 197 16.75 -11.86 20.02
N SER A 198 17.76 -12.13 19.21
CA SER A 198 17.85 -11.72 17.81
C SER A 198 16.80 -12.43 16.94
N ILE A 199 16.68 -13.76 17.08
CA ILE A 199 15.65 -14.54 16.38
C ILE A 199 14.25 -14.05 16.80
N TRP A 200 14.02 -13.86 18.09
CA TRP A 200 12.75 -13.38 18.62
C TRP A 200 12.34 -12.03 18.02
N ASN A 201 13.24 -11.06 17.96
CA ASN A 201 12.95 -9.76 17.35
C ASN A 201 12.60 -9.89 15.87
N LYS A 202 13.31 -10.75 15.14
CA LYS A 202 13.01 -11.02 13.73
C LYS A 202 11.62 -11.63 13.56
N GLU A 203 11.30 -12.69 14.31
CA GLU A 203 10.01 -13.36 14.22
C GLU A 203 8.86 -12.44 14.67
N LEU A 204 9.05 -11.65 15.73
CA LEU A 204 8.04 -10.71 16.21
C LEU A 204 7.72 -9.63 15.15
N MET A 205 8.75 -9.12 14.46
CA MET A 205 8.58 -8.18 13.35
C MET A 205 7.82 -8.83 12.19
N GLN A 206 8.25 -10.02 11.76
CA GLN A 206 7.71 -10.71 10.59
C GLN A 206 6.29 -11.29 10.80
N ASP A 207 5.87 -11.51 12.04
CA ASP A 207 4.58 -12.11 12.38
C ASP A 207 3.65 -11.11 13.11
N ALA A 208 3.85 -10.85 14.41
CA ALA A 208 2.92 -10.04 15.19
C ALA A 208 2.83 -8.57 14.75
N VAL A 209 3.98 -7.92 14.49
CA VAL A 209 4.00 -6.51 14.04
C VAL A 209 3.42 -6.40 12.64
N CYS A 210 3.75 -7.35 11.76
CA CYS A 210 3.17 -7.42 10.44
C CYS A 210 1.64 -7.52 10.50
N ASN A 211 1.11 -8.45 11.30
CA ASN A 211 -0.33 -8.62 11.50
C ASN A 211 -0.98 -7.33 12.03
N ALA A 212 -0.35 -6.65 13.00
CA ALA A 212 -0.86 -5.38 13.53
C ALA A 212 -0.92 -4.28 12.47
N TYR A 213 0.09 -4.23 11.59
CA TYR A 213 0.15 -3.25 10.49
C TYR A 213 -0.92 -3.52 9.45
N VAL A 214 -1.05 -4.78 9.04
CA VAL A 214 -2.11 -5.26 8.16
C VAL A 214 -3.47 -4.87 8.70
N LYS A 215 -3.72 -5.18 9.97
CA LYS A 215 -5.00 -4.87 10.63
C LYS A 215 -5.26 -3.37 10.70
N PHE A 216 -4.22 -2.58 10.96
CA PHE A 216 -4.32 -1.13 10.98
C PHE A 216 -4.76 -0.58 9.62
N LEU A 217 -4.20 -1.08 8.52
CA LEU A 217 -4.59 -0.67 7.17
C LEU A 217 -6.02 -1.15 6.82
N GLU A 218 -6.40 -2.37 7.19
CA GLU A 218 -7.77 -2.87 7.04
C GLU A 218 -8.77 -1.99 7.80
N ASP A 219 -8.48 -1.64 9.05
CA ASP A 219 -9.36 -0.84 9.90
C ASP A 219 -9.45 0.60 9.39
N LEU A 220 -8.32 1.16 8.91
CA LEU A 220 -8.32 2.43 8.20
C LEU A 220 -9.28 2.35 7.01
N GLN A 221 -9.06 1.45 6.07
CA GLN A 221 -9.92 1.28 4.89
C GLN A 221 -11.41 1.14 5.22
N ASN A 222 -11.75 0.41 6.28
CA ASN A 222 -13.15 0.17 6.66
C ASN A 222 -13.83 1.40 7.27
N SER A 223 -13.05 2.30 7.88
CA SER A 223 -13.54 3.45 8.66
C SER A 223 -14.11 4.64 7.86
N LYS A 224 -14.44 4.45 6.57
CA LYS A 224 -14.82 5.52 5.62
C LYS A 224 -13.73 6.59 5.58
N ILE A 225 -12.66 6.36 4.83
CA ILE A 225 -11.55 7.31 4.71
C ILE A 225 -11.64 8.10 3.39
N SER A 226 -11.16 9.34 3.45
CA SER A 226 -10.89 10.27 2.33
C SER A 226 -9.87 9.67 1.32
N PRO A 227 -9.59 10.30 0.14
CA PRO A 227 -9.15 9.59 -1.07
C PRO A 227 -7.81 8.84 -0.96
N THR A 228 -7.67 7.88 -1.88
CA THR A 228 -6.67 6.81 -2.03
C THR A 228 -5.20 7.17 -1.78
N GLU A 229 -4.80 8.43 -2.02
CA GLU A 229 -3.42 8.87 -1.82
C GLU A 229 -2.98 8.75 -0.35
N ALA A 230 -3.85 9.09 0.60
CA ALA A 230 -3.55 8.98 2.03
C ALA A 230 -3.36 7.54 2.50
N TYR A 231 -3.87 6.54 1.76
CA TYR A 231 -3.69 5.12 2.11
C TYR A 231 -2.29 4.64 1.77
N PHE A 232 -1.80 4.92 0.54
CA PHE A 232 -0.46 4.51 0.12
C PHE A 232 0.65 5.24 0.89
N GLU A 233 0.42 6.46 1.36
CA GLU A 233 1.33 7.17 2.27
C GLU A 233 1.54 6.42 3.60
N ARG A 234 0.61 5.55 3.98
CA ARG A 234 0.71 4.74 5.20
C ARG A 234 1.35 3.39 4.98
N TRP A 235 1.88 3.09 3.81
CA TRP A 235 2.60 1.84 3.58
C TRP A 235 4.04 1.93 4.13
N PRO A 236 4.57 0.85 4.71
CA PRO A 236 5.92 0.81 5.21
C PRO A 236 6.90 0.77 4.02
N THR A 237 7.66 1.86 3.84
CA THR A 237 8.67 1.97 2.77
C THR A 237 10.09 1.77 3.29
N GLU A 238 10.40 2.25 4.50
CA GLU A 238 11.68 2.07 5.20
C GLU A 238 11.46 2.10 6.73
N ILE A 239 12.09 1.20 7.52
CA ILE A 239 11.80 1.09 8.97
C ILE A 239 12.78 1.94 9.77
N ILE A 240 14.09 1.70 9.67
CA ILE A 240 15.06 2.35 10.57
C ILE A 240 15.92 3.34 9.79
N LYS A 241 15.92 4.61 10.21
CA LYS A 241 16.79 5.64 9.63
C LYS A 241 18.25 5.20 9.71
N ASN A 242 18.97 5.28 8.58
CA ASN A 242 20.42 5.10 8.49
C ASN A 242 20.94 3.72 8.97
N SER A 243 20.09 2.69 8.98
CA SER A 243 20.50 1.31 9.31
C SER A 243 20.52 0.44 8.06
N LYS A 244 21.60 -0.32 7.87
CA LYS A 244 21.62 -1.42 6.88
C LYS A 244 20.82 -2.64 7.35
N ASP A 245 20.50 -2.70 8.64
CA ASP A 245 19.75 -3.78 9.26
C ASP A 245 18.27 -3.46 9.23
N ASN A 246 17.66 -3.68 8.06
CA ASN A 246 16.22 -3.88 7.99
C ASN A 246 15.95 -5.34 8.38
N PHE A 247 15.56 -5.58 9.63
CA PHE A 247 14.96 -6.84 10.05
C PHE A 247 13.95 -7.25 8.97
N GLY A 248 13.99 -8.48 8.48
CA GLY A 248 13.29 -8.94 7.27
C GLY A 248 11.79 -8.58 7.12
N PHE A 249 11.15 -8.01 8.14
CA PHE A 249 9.87 -7.29 8.18
C PHE A 249 9.25 -6.94 6.83
N PHE A 250 9.98 -6.26 5.94
CA PHE A 250 9.42 -5.86 4.65
C PHE A 250 8.97 -7.03 3.81
N LYS A 251 9.76 -8.10 3.70
CA LYS A 251 9.44 -9.22 2.82
C LYS A 251 8.18 -9.93 3.29
N GLU A 252 8.12 -10.30 4.56
CA GLU A 252 6.93 -10.92 5.15
C GLU A 252 5.73 -9.97 5.17
N TRP A 253 5.95 -8.66 5.38
CA TRP A 253 4.87 -7.67 5.27
C TRP A 253 4.30 -7.57 3.87
N TYR A 254 5.14 -7.48 2.84
CA TYR A 254 4.71 -7.45 1.45
C TYR A 254 4.01 -8.76 1.05
N ILE A 255 4.48 -9.90 1.56
CA ILE A 255 3.83 -11.20 1.31
C ILE A 255 2.48 -11.28 2.01
N ILE A 256 2.38 -11.02 3.32
CA ILE A 256 1.12 -11.13 4.08
C ILE A 256 0.11 -10.09 3.60
N THR A 257 0.55 -8.85 3.33
CA THR A 257 -0.31 -7.79 2.77
C THR A 257 -0.80 -8.11 1.35
N PHE A 258 -0.14 -8.99 0.59
CA PHE A 258 -0.59 -9.35 -0.77
C PHE A 258 -1.26 -10.72 -0.87
N VAL A 259 -0.92 -11.65 0.03
CA VAL A 259 -1.49 -13.00 0.09
C VAL A 259 -2.78 -13.01 0.91
N GLU A 260 -2.87 -12.18 1.95
CA GLU A 260 -3.97 -12.23 2.92
C GLU A 260 -4.73 -10.91 3.09
N VAL A 261 -4.15 -9.75 2.73
CA VAL A 261 -4.88 -8.47 2.74
C VAL A 261 -5.42 -8.16 1.35
N ASN A 262 -6.73 -8.11 1.28
CA ASN A 262 -7.44 -7.68 0.08
C ASN A 262 -7.28 -6.15 -0.05
N VAL A 263 -6.46 -5.69 -1.01
CA VAL A 263 -6.14 -4.27 -1.24
C VAL A 263 -7.33 -3.54 -1.91
N GLU A 264 -8.45 -3.38 -1.19
CA GLU A 264 -9.64 -2.60 -1.59
C GLU A 264 -9.37 -1.06 -1.54
N CYS A 265 -8.43 -0.54 -2.33
CA CYS A 265 -7.98 0.87 -2.24
C CYS A 265 -8.79 1.92 -3.01
N LEU A 266 -10.04 1.69 -3.43
CA LEU A 266 -10.77 2.67 -4.25
C LEU A 266 -12.25 2.80 -3.84
N GLU A 267 -12.84 3.95 -4.19
CA GLU A 267 -14.07 4.57 -3.65
C GLU A 267 -15.37 3.71 -3.53
N GLN A 268 -16.36 4.34 -2.87
CA GLN A 268 -17.42 3.79 -2.04
C GLN A 268 -18.60 3.08 -2.76
N GLU A 269 -18.72 3.14 -4.09
CA GLU A 269 -19.77 2.39 -4.84
C GLU A 269 -19.39 0.91 -5.09
N VAL A 270 -18.19 0.49 -4.71
CA VAL A 270 -17.60 -0.82 -5.02
C VAL A 270 -17.42 -1.68 -3.76
N ARG A 271 -18.29 -1.53 -2.76
CA ARG A 271 -18.27 -2.35 -1.54
C ARG A 271 -19.04 -3.68 -1.67
N ASP A 272 -19.92 -3.82 -2.64
CA ASP A 272 -20.79 -5.01 -2.76
C ASP A 272 -20.22 -6.12 -3.67
N VAL A 273 -19.00 -5.97 -4.21
CA VAL A 273 -18.49 -6.82 -5.31
C VAL A 273 -17.26 -7.67 -4.95
N PHE A 274 -16.66 -7.55 -3.76
CA PHE A 274 -15.37 -8.22 -3.46
C PHE A 274 -15.43 -9.69 -3.05
N HIS A 275 -15.86 -10.51 -4.01
CA HIS A 275 -15.25 -11.81 -4.26
C HIS A 275 -14.03 -11.63 -5.22
N LEU A 276 -12.83 -12.02 -4.76
CA LEU A 276 -11.69 -12.58 -5.53
C LEU A 276 -11.02 -11.86 -6.73
N MET A 277 -11.42 -10.67 -7.25
CA MET A 277 -10.90 -10.21 -8.57
C MET A 277 -10.41 -8.74 -8.70
N ASN A 278 -9.31 -8.38 -8.01
CA ASN A 278 -8.58 -7.13 -8.26
C ASN A 278 -7.39 -7.33 -9.22
N VAL A 279 -7.16 -6.37 -10.12
CA VAL A 279 -6.04 -6.39 -11.07
C VAL A 279 -5.29 -5.05 -11.05
N PHE A 280 -3.96 -5.08 -10.93
CA PHE A 280 -3.14 -3.87 -10.91
C PHE A 280 -2.80 -3.38 -12.31
N LEU A 281 -2.80 -2.06 -12.49
CA LEU A 281 -2.44 -1.44 -13.76
C LEU A 281 -0.93 -1.53 -14.00
N HIS A 282 -0.55 -1.86 -15.24
CA HIS A 282 0.85 -1.84 -15.66
C HIS A 282 1.48 -0.44 -15.43
N PRO A 283 2.72 -0.34 -14.92
CA PRO A 283 3.33 0.96 -14.56
C PRO A 283 3.38 1.96 -15.72
N ASP A 284 3.70 1.49 -16.92
CA ASP A 284 3.76 2.34 -18.12
C ASP A 284 2.41 2.97 -18.48
N ILE A 285 1.30 2.27 -18.20
CA ILE A 285 -0.04 2.82 -18.39
C ILE A 285 -0.40 3.74 -17.22
N ALA A 286 -0.05 3.38 -15.99
CA ALA A 286 -0.34 4.14 -14.77
C ALA A 286 0.21 5.58 -14.80
N GLU A 287 1.25 5.83 -15.58
CA GLU A 287 1.92 7.12 -15.71
C GLU A 287 1.72 7.80 -17.05
N SER A 288 1.01 7.13 -17.94
CA SER A 288 0.57 7.75 -19.17
C SER A 288 -0.36 8.92 -18.87
N ASN A 289 -0.39 9.89 -19.78
CA ASN A 289 -1.30 11.03 -19.72
C ASN A 289 -2.78 10.65 -19.98
N PHE A 290 -3.08 9.36 -20.20
CA PHE A 290 -4.41 8.82 -20.44
C PHE A 290 -4.83 7.79 -19.38
N CYS A 291 -4.04 7.59 -18.33
CA CYS A 291 -4.33 6.63 -17.25
C CYS A 291 -5.75 6.81 -16.68
N ASP A 292 -6.13 8.05 -16.34
CA ASP A 292 -7.42 8.33 -15.71
C ASP A 292 -8.57 8.02 -16.66
N VAL A 293 -8.39 8.26 -17.96
CA VAL A 293 -9.36 7.88 -19.00
C VAL A 293 -9.51 6.36 -19.10
N VAL A 294 -8.43 5.58 -18.98
CA VAL A 294 -8.50 4.12 -18.96
C VAL A 294 -9.27 3.63 -17.74
N LEU A 295 -9.02 4.19 -16.55
CA LEU A 295 -9.74 3.84 -15.33
C LEU A 295 -11.24 4.15 -15.45
N GLU A 296 -11.58 5.33 -15.96
CA GLU A 296 -12.97 5.73 -16.20
C GLU A 296 -13.65 4.89 -17.30
N ALA A 297 -12.92 4.53 -18.35
CA ALA A 297 -13.41 3.64 -19.40
C ALA A 297 -13.78 2.27 -18.82
N CYS A 298 -12.91 1.68 -17.99
CA CYS A 298 -13.18 0.40 -17.31
C CYS A 298 -14.47 0.45 -16.47
N LYS A 299 -14.72 1.57 -15.77
CA LYS A 299 -15.97 1.77 -15.01
C LYS A 299 -17.18 1.84 -15.95
N LYS A 300 -17.12 2.65 -17.01
CA LYS A 300 -18.22 2.84 -17.98
C LYS A 300 -18.61 1.55 -18.68
N ILE A 301 -17.65 0.68 -19.00
CA ILE A 301 -17.92 -0.60 -19.69
C ILE A 301 -18.28 -1.74 -18.73
N HIS A 302 -18.35 -1.47 -17.42
CA HIS A 302 -18.58 -2.46 -16.38
C HIS A 302 -17.62 -3.66 -16.51
N TRP A 303 -16.33 -3.39 -16.65
CA TRP A 303 -15.34 -4.45 -16.74
C TRP A 303 -15.37 -5.32 -15.46
N GLN A 304 -15.17 -6.62 -15.63
CA GLN A 304 -15.39 -7.62 -14.58
C GLN A 304 -14.47 -7.44 -13.36
N ASP A 305 -13.28 -6.90 -13.58
CA ASP A 305 -12.24 -6.71 -12.59
C ASP A 305 -12.08 -5.22 -12.26
N ILE A 306 -11.60 -4.93 -11.05
CA ILE A 306 -11.33 -3.55 -10.64
C ILE A 306 -9.86 -3.24 -10.87
N LEU A 307 -9.62 -2.19 -11.66
CA LEU A 307 -8.29 -1.76 -12.03
C LEU A 307 -7.74 -0.75 -11.01
N VAL A 308 -6.61 -1.09 -10.38
CA VAL A 308 -6.00 -0.26 -9.32
C VAL A 308 -4.66 0.31 -9.79
N LYS A 309 -4.49 1.62 -9.64
CA LYS A 309 -3.21 2.32 -9.86
C LYS A 309 -2.35 2.25 -8.60
N ILE A 310 -1.16 1.65 -8.70
CA ILE A 310 -0.17 1.61 -7.62
C ILE A 310 0.90 2.69 -7.86
N PRO A 311 1.27 3.50 -6.85
CA PRO A 311 2.39 4.43 -6.96
C PRO A 311 3.74 3.72 -7.20
N ARG A 312 4.59 4.31 -8.05
CA ARG A 312 5.95 3.77 -8.32
C ARG A 312 6.80 3.54 -7.07
N SER A 313 6.66 4.40 -6.07
CA SER A 313 7.37 4.26 -4.80
C SER A 313 7.08 2.91 -4.15
N ILE A 314 5.82 2.50 -4.14
CA ILE A 314 5.36 1.21 -3.61
C ILE A 314 5.90 0.05 -4.46
N LEU A 315 5.86 0.16 -5.80
CA LEU A 315 6.43 -0.86 -6.70
C LEU A 315 7.92 -1.11 -6.44
N ARG A 316 8.70 -0.05 -6.21
CA ARG A 316 10.12 -0.19 -5.86
C ARG A 316 10.32 -0.96 -4.56
N CYS A 317 9.41 -0.81 -3.60
CA CYS A 317 9.50 -1.57 -2.37
C CYS A 317 9.28 -3.08 -2.58
N PHE A 318 8.43 -3.51 -3.53
CA PHE A 318 8.32 -4.94 -3.91
C PHE A 318 9.64 -5.49 -4.46
N ILE A 319 10.30 -4.73 -5.33
CA ILE A 319 11.59 -5.13 -5.90
C ILE A 319 12.63 -5.25 -4.80
N ASN A 320 12.73 -4.24 -3.93
CA ASN A 320 13.66 -4.22 -2.81
C ASN A 320 13.39 -5.35 -1.80
N ALA A 321 12.14 -5.80 -1.68
CA ALA A 321 11.74 -6.91 -0.82
C ALA A 321 11.83 -8.30 -1.50
N GLU A 322 12.33 -8.37 -2.74
CA GLU A 322 12.39 -9.61 -3.55
C GLU A 322 11.01 -10.23 -3.83
N CYS A 323 9.97 -9.40 -3.93
CA CYS A 323 8.57 -9.80 -4.13
C CYS A 323 8.02 -9.42 -5.51
N GLU A 324 8.88 -9.10 -6.48
CA GLU A 324 8.47 -8.65 -7.83
C GLU A 324 7.61 -9.69 -8.58
N SER A 325 7.90 -10.98 -8.41
CA SER A 325 7.13 -12.05 -9.06
C SER A 325 5.69 -12.11 -8.59
N PHE A 326 5.42 -11.83 -7.31
CA PHE A 326 4.07 -11.83 -6.73
C PHE A 326 3.23 -10.69 -7.31
N ILE A 327 3.76 -9.48 -7.35
CA ILE A 327 3.02 -8.32 -7.86
C ILE A 327 2.78 -8.44 -9.36
N SER A 328 3.75 -8.96 -10.12
CA SER A 328 3.63 -9.19 -11.56
C SER A 328 2.48 -10.13 -11.92
N GLN A 329 2.21 -11.16 -11.10
CA GLN A 329 1.08 -12.09 -11.31
C GLN A 329 -0.29 -11.44 -11.14
N LYS A 330 -0.36 -10.30 -10.42
CA LYS A 330 -1.59 -9.55 -10.18
C LYS A 330 -1.73 -8.33 -11.10
N MET A 331 -0.72 -8.04 -11.92
CA MET A 331 -0.77 -6.94 -12.89
C MET A 331 -1.39 -7.39 -14.21
N ILE A 332 -2.23 -6.54 -14.79
CA ILE A 332 -2.64 -6.72 -16.18
C ILE A 332 -1.46 -6.35 -17.08
N SER A 333 -1.10 -7.25 -18.00
CA SER A 333 -0.13 -6.89 -19.02
C SER A 333 -0.74 -5.88 -19.99
N VAL A 334 0.10 -5.02 -20.57
CA VAL A 334 -0.35 -4.06 -21.60
C VAL A 334 -1.11 -4.79 -22.71
N TYR A 335 -0.58 -5.90 -23.22
CA TYR A 335 -1.26 -6.72 -24.21
C TYR A 335 -2.70 -7.13 -23.81
N HIS A 336 -2.90 -7.65 -22.59
CA HIS A 336 -4.21 -8.08 -22.13
C HIS A 336 -5.17 -6.92 -21.94
N LEU A 337 -4.69 -5.78 -21.41
CA LEU A 337 -5.48 -4.56 -21.30
C LEU A 337 -5.98 -4.10 -22.68
N TYR A 338 -5.10 -4.07 -23.67
CA TYR A 338 -5.50 -3.69 -25.03
C TYR A 338 -6.49 -4.68 -25.64
N LYS A 339 -6.26 -5.98 -25.46
CA LYS A 339 -7.08 -7.05 -26.03
C LYS A 339 -8.47 -7.14 -25.42
N GLN A 340 -8.58 -6.97 -24.10
CA GLN A 340 -9.81 -7.22 -23.35
C GLN A 340 -10.64 -5.96 -23.10
N VAL A 341 -9.98 -4.81 -22.94
CA VAL A 341 -10.63 -3.55 -22.53
C VAL A 341 -10.61 -2.54 -23.67
N ILE A 342 -9.44 -2.16 -24.16
CA ILE A 342 -9.30 -0.97 -25.01
C ILE A 342 -9.87 -1.20 -26.41
N LEU A 343 -9.36 -2.19 -27.14
CA LEU A 343 -9.71 -2.40 -28.55
C LEU A 343 -11.14 -2.88 -28.79
N PRO A 344 -11.75 -3.72 -27.93
CA PRO A 344 -13.17 -4.05 -28.06
C PRO A 344 -14.11 -2.85 -27.85
N ASN A 345 -13.68 -1.82 -27.11
CA ASN A 345 -14.49 -0.66 -26.72
C ASN A 345 -13.97 0.64 -27.34
N PHE A 346 -13.47 0.56 -28.57
CA PHE A 346 -12.75 1.66 -29.21
C PHE A 346 -13.66 2.71 -29.86
N VAL A 347 -14.68 3.16 -29.11
CA VAL A 347 -15.64 4.22 -29.52
C VAL A 347 -15.24 5.55 -28.87
N ASP A 348 -15.16 6.63 -29.65
CA ASP A 348 -14.66 7.95 -29.20
C ASP A 348 -15.31 8.50 -27.92
N THR A 349 -16.60 8.20 -27.71
CA THR A 349 -17.37 8.68 -26.55
C THR A 349 -16.86 8.14 -25.21
N ILE A 350 -16.10 7.03 -25.23
CA ILE A 350 -15.55 6.41 -24.03
C ILE A 350 -14.25 7.10 -23.59
N TRP A 351 -13.43 7.51 -24.57
CA TRP A 351 -12.03 7.88 -24.37
C TRP A 351 -11.78 9.38 -24.19
N ASP A 352 -12.81 10.21 -24.04
CA ASP A 352 -12.70 11.65 -23.72
C ASP A 352 -11.65 12.42 -24.56
N GLY A 353 -11.60 12.12 -25.88
CA GLY A 353 -10.63 12.72 -26.80
C GLY A 353 -9.18 12.21 -26.67
N LYS A 354 -8.90 11.28 -25.75
CA LYS A 354 -7.60 10.62 -25.52
C LYS A 354 -7.40 9.31 -26.29
N ARG A 355 -8.34 8.95 -27.18
CA ARG A 355 -8.27 7.74 -28.00
C ARG A 355 -6.94 7.61 -28.75
N ASP A 356 -6.52 8.68 -29.42
CA ASP A 356 -5.32 8.66 -30.26
C ASP A 356 -4.06 8.51 -29.41
N ASP A 357 -3.99 9.14 -28.23
CA ASP A 357 -2.89 8.98 -27.26
C ASP A 357 -2.72 7.50 -26.85
N VAL A 358 -3.84 6.80 -26.60
CA VAL A 358 -3.86 5.38 -26.26
C VAL A 358 -3.28 4.53 -27.41
N ILE A 359 -3.70 4.74 -28.65
CA ILE A 359 -3.15 3.96 -29.78
C ILE A 359 -1.69 4.29 -30.04
N ILE A 360 -1.31 5.56 -29.96
CA ILE A 360 0.08 5.98 -30.14
C ILE A 360 0.99 5.29 -29.11
N PHE A 361 0.53 5.15 -27.87
CA PHE A 361 1.26 4.39 -26.86
C PHE A 361 1.50 2.93 -27.31
N ALA A 362 0.46 2.24 -27.77
CA ALA A 362 0.59 0.87 -28.24
C ALA A 362 1.46 0.73 -29.49
N LEU A 363 1.41 1.70 -30.41
CA LEU A 363 2.26 1.74 -31.61
C LEU A 363 3.73 1.98 -31.31
N ASN A 364 4.04 2.71 -30.23
CA ASN A 364 5.41 2.91 -29.77
C ASN A 364 5.92 1.77 -28.89
N SER A 365 5.09 0.77 -28.58
CA SER A 365 5.51 -0.41 -27.83
C SER A 365 6.57 -1.20 -28.61
N SER A 366 7.57 -1.73 -27.90
CA SER A 366 8.54 -2.67 -28.45
C SER A 366 7.99 -4.10 -28.57
N ASP A 367 6.77 -4.35 -28.10
CA ASP A 367 6.12 -5.66 -28.11
C ASP A 367 5.44 -5.93 -29.48
N ASP A 368 6.03 -6.84 -30.26
CA ASP A 368 5.53 -7.26 -31.58
C ASP A 368 4.12 -7.89 -31.49
N ASP A 369 3.72 -8.45 -30.35
CA ASP A 369 2.38 -9.02 -30.15
C ASP A 369 1.30 -7.95 -30.03
N ILE A 370 1.62 -6.80 -29.43
CA ILE A 370 0.71 -5.64 -29.38
C ILE A 370 0.48 -5.11 -30.79
N PHE A 371 1.53 -4.98 -31.60
CA PHE A 371 1.36 -4.57 -33.00
C PHE A 371 0.51 -5.58 -33.79
N SER A 372 0.77 -6.87 -33.61
CA SER A 372 0.01 -7.95 -34.23
C SER A 372 -1.47 -7.95 -33.82
N LEU A 373 -1.75 -7.53 -32.58
CA LEU A 373 -3.10 -7.33 -32.08
C LEU A 373 -3.77 -6.12 -32.75
N LEU A 374 -3.09 -4.98 -32.84
CA LEU A 374 -3.64 -3.77 -33.48
C LEU A 374 -4.04 -3.99 -34.94
N ASN A 375 -3.31 -4.81 -35.71
CA ASN A 375 -3.67 -5.14 -37.10
C ASN A 375 -5.03 -5.83 -37.26
N LYS A 376 -5.64 -6.30 -36.17
CA LYS A 376 -6.93 -6.99 -36.19
C LYS A 376 -8.10 -6.05 -35.91
N TYR A 377 -7.84 -4.81 -35.50
CA TYR A 377 -8.87 -3.86 -35.09
C TYR A 377 -8.76 -2.55 -35.88
N PRO A 378 -9.88 -2.01 -36.39
CA PRO A 378 -9.88 -0.70 -37.01
C PRO A 378 -9.70 0.38 -35.93
N CYS A 379 -8.51 0.96 -35.86
CA CYS A 379 -8.15 1.92 -34.81
C CYS A 379 -7.42 3.17 -35.31
N ILE A 380 -7.13 3.26 -36.61
CA ILE A 380 -6.44 4.41 -37.21
C ILE A 380 -7.44 5.25 -38.01
N PRO A 381 -7.65 6.54 -37.70
CA PRO A 381 -8.52 7.41 -38.48
C PRO A 381 -7.91 7.76 -39.84
N THR A 382 -8.70 7.64 -40.91
CA THR A 382 -8.27 7.85 -42.30
C THR A 382 -8.96 9.04 -42.97
N GLU A 383 -8.25 9.69 -43.90
CA GLU A 383 -8.82 10.73 -44.78
C GLU A 383 -9.92 10.15 -45.68
N PRO A 384 -10.89 10.97 -46.15
CA PRO A 384 -11.16 12.35 -45.73
C PRO A 384 -12.20 12.43 -44.60
N HIS A 385 -12.77 11.32 -44.16
CA HIS A 385 -13.92 11.30 -43.24
C HIS A 385 -13.59 10.89 -41.79
N GLY A 386 -12.34 10.55 -41.49
CA GLY A 386 -11.92 10.07 -40.18
C GLY A 386 -12.32 8.62 -39.89
N LYS A 387 -12.64 7.83 -40.93
CA LYS A 387 -13.06 6.44 -40.76
C LYS A 387 -11.91 5.60 -40.18
N LEU A 388 -12.24 4.75 -39.21
CA LEU A 388 -11.25 3.87 -38.59
C LEU A 388 -10.90 2.68 -39.50
N LYS A 389 -9.60 2.44 -39.67
CA LYS A 389 -9.02 1.35 -40.46
C LYS A 389 -7.94 0.62 -39.66
N CYS A 390 -7.67 -0.63 -40.04
CA CYS A 390 -6.60 -1.41 -39.42
C CYS A 390 -5.23 -0.87 -39.88
N PRO A 391 -4.18 -0.92 -39.04
CA PRO A 391 -2.85 -0.45 -39.41
C PRO A 391 -2.27 -1.07 -40.70
N ASN A 392 -2.63 -2.32 -41.03
CA ASN A 392 -2.19 -3.02 -42.25
C ASN A 392 -2.95 -2.59 -43.52
N GLU A 393 -4.00 -1.78 -43.41
CA GLU A 393 -4.74 -1.21 -44.54
C GLU A 393 -4.24 0.19 -44.93
N ILE A 394 -3.35 0.78 -44.11
CA ILE A 394 -2.89 2.16 -44.24
C ILE A 394 -1.72 2.25 -45.23
N VAL A 395 -1.71 3.33 -46.01
CA VAL A 395 -0.68 3.65 -46.99
C VAL A 395 0.05 4.93 -46.57
N ASP A 396 1.39 4.87 -46.59
CA ASP A 396 2.23 6.05 -46.40
C ASP A 396 2.03 7.02 -47.56
N ARG A 397 1.60 8.25 -47.25
CA ARG A 397 1.37 9.32 -48.23
C ARG A 397 2.63 9.68 -49.01
N ASN A 398 3.79 9.51 -48.40
CA ASN A 398 5.10 9.79 -49.02
C ASN A 398 5.76 8.51 -49.58
N GLY A 399 5.10 7.36 -49.43
CA GLY A 399 5.62 6.06 -49.85
C GLY A 399 5.51 5.83 -51.36
N LEU A 400 6.31 4.89 -51.87
CA LEU A 400 6.37 4.56 -53.31
C LEU A 400 5.04 4.02 -53.88
N VAL A 401 4.20 3.43 -53.04
CA VAL A 401 2.90 2.85 -53.43
C VAL A 401 1.74 3.82 -53.26
N SER A 402 1.98 5.03 -52.74
CA SER A 402 0.94 6.06 -52.55
C SER A 402 0.22 6.43 -53.85
N CYS A 403 0.94 6.43 -54.97
CA CYS A 403 0.40 6.76 -56.29
C CYS A 403 -0.64 5.76 -56.82
N LEU A 404 -0.82 4.61 -56.16
CA LEU A 404 -1.82 3.60 -56.52
C LEU A 404 -3.17 3.82 -55.82
N PHE A 405 -3.28 4.79 -54.92
CA PHE A 405 -4.46 5.03 -54.10
C PHE A 405 -4.88 6.50 -54.18
N ASP A 406 -6.19 6.74 -54.22
CA ASP A 406 -6.80 8.06 -54.12
C ASP A 406 -7.16 8.37 -52.64
N ILE A 407 -7.40 9.64 -52.31
CA ILE A 407 -7.87 10.04 -50.98
C ILE A 407 -9.21 9.38 -50.63
N ASP A 408 -10.06 9.17 -51.64
CA ASP A 408 -11.36 8.50 -51.50
C ASP A 408 -11.24 6.99 -51.19
N ASP A 409 -10.04 6.39 -51.33
CA ASP A 409 -9.81 4.99 -50.93
C ASP A 409 -9.73 4.81 -49.40
N GLU A 410 -9.70 5.90 -48.64
CA GLU A 410 -9.68 5.91 -47.17
C GLU A 410 -8.49 5.10 -46.59
N ARG A 411 -7.31 5.29 -47.17
CA ARG A 411 -6.07 4.60 -46.74
C ARG A 411 -4.97 5.51 -46.22
N PHE A 412 -5.09 6.81 -46.43
CA PHE A 412 -4.16 7.79 -45.88
C PHE A 412 -4.62 8.21 -44.49
N VAL A 413 -3.67 8.41 -43.56
CA VAL A 413 -4.01 8.77 -42.18
C VAL A 413 -4.52 10.21 -42.10
N PHE A 414 -5.60 10.44 -41.34
CA PHE A 414 -6.29 11.73 -41.23
C PHE A 414 -5.48 12.77 -40.45
N PRO A 415 -5.11 13.95 -40.97
CA PRO A 415 -4.17 14.91 -40.36
C PRO A 415 -4.69 15.60 -39.07
N SER A 416 -4.49 14.96 -37.92
CA SER A 416 -4.50 15.54 -36.57
C SER A 416 -3.07 15.79 -36.04
N SER A 417 -2.92 16.71 -35.08
CA SER A 417 -1.61 17.10 -34.48
C SER A 417 -0.84 15.96 -33.80
N ALA A 418 -1.44 14.78 -33.62
CA ALA A 418 -0.81 13.60 -33.01
C ALA A 418 0.01 12.75 -34.02
N LEU A 419 0.00 13.10 -35.32
CA LEU A 419 0.40 12.21 -36.43
C LEU A 419 1.84 12.23 -36.88
N ASN A 420 2.67 13.17 -36.43
CA ASN A 420 4.12 13.06 -36.65
C ASN A 420 4.69 11.74 -36.09
N THR A 421 3.92 11.06 -35.22
CA THR A 421 4.25 9.74 -34.66
C THR A 421 3.90 8.58 -35.60
N PHE A 422 2.93 8.74 -36.51
CA PHE A 422 2.51 7.69 -37.42
C PHE A 422 3.48 7.49 -38.59
N ASP A 423 4.33 8.46 -38.90
CA ASP A 423 5.51 8.23 -39.74
C ASP A 423 6.40 7.11 -39.17
N LYS A 424 6.39 6.89 -37.84
CA LYS A 424 7.11 5.77 -37.21
C LYS A 424 6.49 4.40 -37.48
N LEU A 425 5.18 4.29 -37.78
CA LEU A 425 4.60 3.03 -38.27
C LEU A 425 5.36 2.52 -39.49
N PHE A 426 5.72 3.46 -40.37
CA PHE A 426 6.41 3.18 -41.62
C PHE A 426 7.93 3.11 -41.43
N GLN A 427 8.53 3.89 -40.51
CA GLN A 427 9.97 3.83 -40.19
C GLN A 427 10.40 2.57 -39.41
N ASN A 428 9.62 2.10 -38.42
CA ASN A 428 9.96 0.89 -37.65
C ASN A 428 9.83 -0.40 -38.48
N LYS A 429 9.16 -0.36 -39.64
CA LYS A 429 8.94 -1.53 -40.50
C LYS A 429 9.70 -1.53 -41.81
N GLY A 430 10.23 -0.39 -42.26
CA GLY A 430 11.19 -0.32 -43.37
C GLY A 430 12.45 -1.18 -43.16
N THR A 431 12.70 -1.66 -41.94
CA THR A 431 13.81 -2.56 -41.59
C THR A 431 13.42 -4.05 -41.46
N ARG A 432 12.12 -4.43 -41.51
CA ARG A 432 11.69 -5.84 -41.37
C ARG A 432 10.84 -6.42 -42.50
N SER A 433 10.31 -5.62 -43.44
CA SER A 433 9.46 -6.16 -44.54
C SER A 433 10.11 -6.22 -45.94
N ASN A 434 11.41 -5.91 -46.09
CA ASN A 434 12.13 -6.24 -47.31
C ASN A 434 12.54 -7.73 -47.31
N ASN A 435 11.56 -8.59 -47.54
CA ASN A 435 11.64 -9.92 -48.17
C ASN A 435 10.59 -10.85 -47.54
N ARG A 436 9.40 -10.89 -48.13
CA ARG A 436 8.83 -12.11 -48.74
C ARG A 436 7.32 -11.93 -48.99
N HIS A 437 6.95 -12.35 -50.20
CA HIS A 437 5.60 -12.65 -50.68
C HIS A 437 4.73 -11.48 -51.17
N ALA A 438 5.09 -11.00 -52.35
CA ALA A 438 4.09 -10.58 -53.34
C ALA A 438 4.52 -11.08 -54.73
N TYR A 439 3.99 -12.21 -55.17
CA TYR A 439 3.79 -12.51 -56.59
C TYR A 439 2.54 -13.39 -56.73
N PRO A 440 1.47 -12.91 -57.38
CA PRO A 440 0.47 -13.78 -57.97
C PRO A 440 0.99 -14.21 -59.36
N SER A 441 1.41 -15.46 -59.49
CA SER A 441 1.72 -16.05 -60.79
C SER A 441 0.43 -16.38 -61.55
N LEU A 442 0.10 -15.55 -62.53
CA LEU A 442 -0.85 -15.84 -63.60
C LEU A 442 -0.22 -16.79 -64.64
N SER A 443 -0.97 -17.85 -64.98
CA SER A 443 -0.99 -18.68 -66.21
C SER A 443 0.25 -19.48 -66.64
N TYR A 444 0.07 -20.79 -66.88
CA TYR A 444 -0.14 -21.38 -68.22
C TYR A 444 -0.43 -22.90 -68.14
N ARG A 445 -1.51 -23.31 -68.83
CA ARG A 445 -2.04 -24.66 -69.11
C ARG A 445 -2.77 -25.41 -68.01
#